data_AF-A0A1Q6DKD5-F1
#
_entry.id   AF-A0A1Q6DKD5-F1
#
_cell.length_a   1.000
_cell.length_b   1.000
_cell.length_c   1.000
_cell.angle_alpha   90.00
_cell.angle_beta   90.00
_cell.angle_gamma   90.00
#
_symmetry.space_group_name_H-M   'P 1'
#
loop_
_entity.id
_entity.type
_entity.pdbx_description
1 polymer ?
#
loop_
_entity_poly.entity_id
_entity_poly.type
_entity_poly.pdbx_seq_one_letter_code
_entity_poly.pdbx_strand_id
1 'polypeptide(L)'
;MNKKYDAPACYSLFFLISAFFALIILRYPVAYVWATYEDLLGEWTQFSFFAIAFFFSARLALSGSRFRIFFTALALACLYVCGEEISWGQRLFDVATPDFFSRHNLQQETNLHNFFTGPYSTTLKRLIELLLAGGFILYGILYPLQLRKGRKPALLLTRLGVPAPPLSLWPFFAAAALFELRIFSFNEAEVAEILLSLTLAIISLSYWQNHGSARQTLSSGPAPQAMAIILLFVLGTGLGATATAVCYQVPRLRADMEQRLEGGIRKFGERYGRYGSWQNAAGLYQRLHDKKPQNIEILRSLAACYKQMGRDDKFTELTTKAIRLDMTRYGRNPEDVQINLSLRATFQQAGYRDKADFHLQKALTAGKNQVRLEPYNAGAAYWLARSYLAAGDMDSALREMEKAVYLKPESTLYQKTLARLTLRQKYGPDEEETGIEG
;
A
#
# COMPACT_ATOMS: atom_id res chain seq x y z
N MET A 1 -26.75 24.83 19.12
CA MET A 1 -27.28 23.65 19.83
C MET A 1 -26.29 22.51 19.72
N ASN A 2 -25.34 22.41 20.66
CA ASN A 2 -24.45 21.25 20.82
C ASN A 2 -25.20 20.20 21.63
N LYS A 3 -25.98 19.32 20.98
CA LYS A 3 -26.36 18.06 21.63
C LYS A 3 -25.08 17.24 21.71
N LYS A 4 -24.68 16.89 22.94
CA LYS A 4 -23.40 16.26 23.27
C LYS A 4 -23.31 14.92 22.55
N TYR A 5 -22.55 14.92 21.46
CA TYR A 5 -21.95 13.70 20.93
C TYR A 5 -21.25 12.96 22.07
N ASP A 6 -21.39 11.64 22.12
CA ASP A 6 -20.67 10.82 23.10
C ASP A 6 -19.18 10.79 22.75
N ALA A 7 -18.47 11.85 23.17
CA ALA A 7 -17.04 11.97 22.99
C ALA A 7 -16.27 10.77 23.60
N PRO A 8 -16.63 10.26 24.80
CA PRO A 8 -16.08 9.01 25.31
C PRO A 8 -16.15 7.84 24.33
N ALA A 9 -17.29 7.62 23.65
CA ALA A 9 -17.42 6.55 22.67
C ALA A 9 -16.49 6.73 21.47
N CYS A 10 -16.42 7.94 20.89
CA CYS A 10 -15.49 8.24 19.79
C CYS A 10 -14.04 8.01 20.19
N TYR A 11 -13.63 8.50 21.37
CA TYR A 11 -12.26 8.34 21.84
C TYR A 11 -11.92 6.88 22.15
N SER A 12 -12.83 6.16 22.79
CA SER A 12 -12.63 4.73 23.09
C SER A 12 -12.47 3.93 21.79
N LEU A 13 -13.30 4.20 20.78
CA LEU A 13 -13.19 3.56 19.47
C LEU A 13 -11.87 3.90 18.78
N PHE A 14 -11.47 5.18 18.78
CA PHE A 14 -10.19 5.61 18.22
C PHE A 14 -9.02 4.86 18.88
N PHE A 15 -8.95 4.88 20.21
CA PHE A 15 -7.88 4.20 20.95
C PHE A 15 -7.89 2.70 20.70
N LEU A 16 -9.06 2.07 20.61
CA LEU A 16 -9.18 0.64 20.29
C LEU A 16 -8.58 0.34 18.91
N ILE A 17 -8.94 1.10 17.88
CA ILE A 17 -8.42 0.92 16.51
C ILE A 17 -6.91 1.18 16.47
N SER A 18 -6.44 2.28 17.05
CA SER A 18 -5.01 2.61 17.07
C SER A 18 -4.19 1.57 17.84
N ALA A 19 -4.70 1.10 19.00
CA ALA A 19 -4.04 0.05 19.78
C ALA A 19 -4.02 -1.29 19.02
N PHE A 20 -5.10 -1.62 18.31
CA PHE A 20 -5.16 -2.81 17.45
C PHE A 20 -4.08 -2.76 16.37
N PHE A 21 -4.00 -1.68 15.58
CA PHE A 21 -2.98 -1.54 14.54
C PHE A 21 -1.56 -1.52 15.12
N ALA A 22 -1.34 -0.82 16.23
CA ALA A 22 -0.06 -0.82 16.94
C ALA A 22 0.33 -2.20 17.48
N LEU A 23 -0.64 -3.03 17.90
CA LEU A 23 -0.37 -4.38 18.34
C LEU A 23 0.03 -5.28 17.17
N ILE A 24 -0.73 -5.28 16.07
CA ILE A 24 -0.49 -6.19 14.95
C ILE A 24 0.78 -5.81 14.17
N ILE A 25 1.11 -4.53 14.02
CA ILE A 25 2.36 -4.10 13.39
C ILE A 25 3.59 -4.55 14.19
N LEU A 26 3.50 -4.62 15.52
CA LEU A 26 4.63 -5.01 16.37
C LEU A 26 4.74 -6.53 16.57
N ARG A 27 3.61 -7.23 16.71
CA ARG A 27 3.56 -8.62 17.17
C ARG A 27 3.06 -9.62 16.13
N TYR A 28 2.26 -9.17 15.16
CA TYR A 28 1.58 -10.04 14.20
C TYR A 28 1.75 -9.50 12.77
N PRO A 29 2.99 -9.51 12.23
CA PRO A 29 3.30 -8.86 10.96
C PRO A 29 2.47 -9.41 9.79
N VAL A 30 2.15 -10.71 9.80
CA VAL A 30 1.26 -11.30 8.79
C VAL A 30 -0.17 -10.75 8.90
N ALA A 31 -0.68 -10.54 10.12
CA ALA A 31 -1.99 -9.94 10.31
C ALA A 31 -2.01 -8.46 9.87
N TYR A 32 -0.91 -7.75 10.07
CA TYR A 32 -0.76 -6.39 9.53
C TYR A 32 -0.80 -6.39 8.00
N VAL A 33 -0.07 -7.29 7.33
CA VAL A 33 -0.17 -7.45 5.87
C VAL A 33 -1.61 -7.74 5.42
N TRP A 34 -2.33 -8.63 6.12
CA TRP A 34 -3.74 -8.88 5.82
C TRP A 34 -4.64 -7.65 5.98
N ALA A 35 -4.33 -6.81 6.97
CA ALA A 35 -5.12 -5.63 7.30
C ALA A 35 -4.80 -4.42 6.42
N THR A 36 -3.62 -4.36 5.78
CA THR A 36 -3.12 -3.16 5.10
C THR A 36 -2.48 -3.45 3.75
N TYR A 37 -2.75 -4.56 3.08
CA TYR A 37 -2.18 -4.81 1.75
C TYR A 37 -3.31 -4.99 0.73
N GLU A 38 -2.99 -4.67 -0.52
CA GLU A 38 -3.97 -4.50 -1.59
C GLU A 38 -4.90 -5.71 -1.75
N ASP A 39 -6.19 -5.43 -1.92
CA ASP A 39 -7.31 -6.36 -2.09
C ASP A 39 -7.52 -7.37 -0.95
N LEU A 40 -7.19 -6.98 0.28
CA LEU A 40 -7.39 -7.81 1.48
C LEU A 40 -8.38 -7.14 2.46
N LEU A 41 -8.26 -7.46 3.75
CA LEU A 41 -9.26 -7.12 4.75
C LEU A 41 -9.45 -5.61 4.93
N GLY A 42 -8.35 -4.84 4.83
CA GLY A 42 -8.37 -3.38 4.98
C GLY A 42 -9.25 -2.71 3.93
N GLU A 43 -8.99 -3.00 2.66
CA GLU A 43 -9.75 -2.49 1.52
C GLU A 43 -11.25 -2.82 1.62
N TRP A 44 -11.61 -4.08 1.88
CA TRP A 44 -13.02 -4.45 2.05
C TRP A 44 -13.69 -3.75 3.24
N THR A 45 -12.92 -3.45 4.28
CA THR A 45 -13.40 -2.71 5.46
C THR A 45 -13.63 -1.24 5.13
N GLN A 46 -12.70 -0.57 4.45
CA GLN A 46 -12.90 0.82 4.01
C GLN A 46 -14.03 0.94 2.99
N PHE A 47 -14.13 0.00 2.04
CA PHE A 47 -15.24 -0.06 1.08
C PHE A 47 -16.58 -0.13 1.83
N SER A 48 -16.67 -0.96 2.86
CA SER A 48 -17.88 -1.10 3.68
C SER A 48 -18.23 0.22 4.39
N PHE A 49 -17.24 0.93 4.93
CA PHE A 49 -17.49 2.24 5.54
C PHE A 49 -17.88 3.31 4.52
N PHE A 50 -17.24 3.36 3.34
CA PHE A 50 -17.65 4.25 2.26
C PHE A 50 -19.05 3.93 1.74
N ALA A 51 -19.44 2.67 1.65
CA ALA A 51 -20.79 2.25 1.27
C ALA A 51 -21.84 2.69 2.31
N ILE A 52 -21.53 2.58 3.60
CA ILE A 52 -22.37 3.10 4.69
C ILE A 52 -22.47 4.62 4.59
N ALA A 53 -21.35 5.32 4.37
CA ALA A 53 -21.31 6.77 4.22
C ALA A 53 -22.13 7.23 3.01
N PHE A 54 -22.02 6.52 1.88
CA PHE A 54 -22.83 6.73 0.68
C PHE A 54 -24.32 6.62 0.98
N PHE A 55 -24.74 5.54 1.65
CA PHE A 55 -26.14 5.28 1.95
C PHE A 55 -26.78 6.41 2.78
N PHE A 56 -26.13 6.84 3.86
CA PHE A 56 -26.65 7.94 4.69
C PHE A 56 -26.56 9.30 4.00
N SER A 57 -25.49 9.53 3.22
CA SER A 57 -25.34 10.76 2.44
C SER A 57 -26.39 10.88 1.34
N ALA A 58 -26.71 9.80 0.62
CA ALA A 58 -27.77 9.77 -0.37
C ALA A 58 -29.16 10.03 0.26
N ARG A 59 -29.44 9.42 1.43
CA ARG A 59 -30.65 9.71 2.21
C ARG A 59 -30.76 11.18 2.60
N LEU A 60 -29.64 11.82 2.95
CA LEU A 60 -29.59 13.25 3.28
C LEU A 60 -29.70 14.15 2.05
N ALA A 61 -29.12 13.75 0.92
CA ALA A 61 -29.21 14.45 -0.36
C ALA A 61 -30.67 14.51 -0.86
N LEU A 62 -31.41 13.41 -0.69
CA LEU A 62 -32.82 13.29 -1.05
C LEU A 62 -33.77 13.89 0.01
N SER A 63 -33.24 14.40 1.11
CA SER A 63 -34.03 15.03 2.17
C SER A 63 -34.15 16.54 1.98
N GLY A 64 -35.07 17.17 2.71
CA GLY A 64 -35.18 18.64 2.83
C GLY A 64 -34.04 19.29 3.63
N SER A 65 -32.91 18.60 3.85
CA SER A 65 -31.79 19.11 4.62
C SER A 65 -31.16 20.33 3.96
N ARG A 66 -30.86 21.35 4.77
CA ARG A 66 -30.06 22.50 4.35
C ARG A 66 -28.64 22.11 3.88
N PHE A 67 -28.17 20.92 4.28
CA PHE A 67 -26.85 20.39 3.92
C PHE A 67 -26.90 19.47 2.68
N ARG A 68 -28.04 19.40 1.97
CA ARG A 68 -28.24 18.46 0.86
C ARG A 68 -27.15 18.52 -0.19
N ILE A 69 -26.68 19.71 -0.59
CA ILE A 69 -25.66 19.87 -1.65
C ILE A 69 -24.35 19.21 -1.23
N PHE A 70 -23.92 19.44 0.02
CA PHE A 70 -22.72 18.80 0.56
C PHE A 70 -22.88 17.28 0.58
N PHE A 71 -24.02 16.76 1.05
CA PHE A 71 -24.24 15.32 1.09
C PHE A 71 -24.47 14.69 -0.28
N THR A 72 -24.95 15.44 -1.28
CA THR A 72 -24.95 15.01 -2.69
C THR A 72 -23.52 14.85 -3.18
N ALA A 73 -22.66 15.85 -2.96
CA ALA A 73 -21.24 15.77 -3.34
C ALA A 73 -20.52 14.62 -2.62
N LEU A 74 -20.76 14.46 -1.32
CA LEU A 74 -20.19 13.36 -0.53
C LEU A 74 -20.69 12.00 -1.01
N ALA A 75 -21.98 11.85 -1.35
CA ALA A 75 -22.52 10.62 -1.90
C ALA A 75 -21.88 10.28 -3.24
N LEU A 76 -21.74 11.25 -4.15
CA LEU A 76 -21.07 11.04 -5.44
C LEU A 76 -19.59 10.66 -5.25
N ALA A 77 -18.89 11.31 -4.31
CA ALA A 77 -17.51 10.97 -3.98
C ALA A 77 -17.38 9.56 -3.40
N CYS A 78 -18.25 9.16 -2.46
CA CYS A 78 -18.24 7.80 -1.90
C CYS A 78 -18.57 6.75 -2.97
N LEU A 79 -19.53 7.03 -3.85
CA LEU A 79 -19.88 6.14 -4.97
C LEU A 79 -18.68 5.97 -5.91
N TYR A 80 -17.99 7.06 -6.23
CA TYR A 80 -16.79 7.03 -7.03
C TYR A 80 -15.68 6.20 -6.38
N VAL A 81 -15.34 6.48 -5.11
CA VAL A 81 -14.32 5.71 -4.37
C VAL A 81 -14.70 4.23 -4.30
N CYS A 82 -15.93 3.89 -3.92
CA CYS A 82 -16.39 2.49 -3.91
C CYS A 82 -16.27 1.83 -5.28
N GLY A 83 -16.56 2.56 -6.36
CA GLY A 83 -16.39 2.09 -7.73
C GLY A 83 -14.93 1.81 -8.05
N GLU A 84 -14.05 2.76 -7.74
CA GLU A 84 -12.60 2.65 -7.94
C GLU A 84 -12.05 1.40 -7.22
N GLU A 85 -12.39 1.18 -5.94
CA GLU A 85 -11.96 -0.01 -5.16
C GLU A 85 -12.33 -1.36 -5.83
N ILE A 86 -13.42 -1.43 -6.59
CA ILE A 86 -13.84 -2.66 -7.28
C ILE A 86 -13.54 -2.65 -8.78
N SER A 87 -12.84 -1.64 -9.29
CA SER A 87 -12.46 -1.52 -10.71
C SER A 87 -13.69 -1.64 -11.64
N TRP A 88 -14.76 -0.97 -11.23
CA TRP A 88 -16.11 -1.07 -11.81
C TRP A 88 -16.18 -0.89 -13.33
N GLY A 89 -15.31 -0.09 -13.95
CA GLY A 89 -15.26 0.12 -15.40
C GLY A 89 -15.16 -1.20 -16.19
N GLN A 90 -14.28 -2.10 -15.74
CA GLN A 90 -14.05 -3.38 -16.40
C GLN A 90 -15.05 -4.43 -15.93
N ARG A 91 -15.39 -4.42 -14.63
CA ARG A 91 -16.22 -5.47 -14.02
C ARG A 91 -17.72 -5.31 -14.32
N LEU A 92 -18.22 -4.07 -14.44
CA LEU A 92 -19.63 -3.80 -14.69
C LEU A 92 -19.95 -3.55 -16.17
N PHE A 93 -19.01 -2.99 -16.93
CA PHE A 93 -19.26 -2.56 -18.31
C PHE A 93 -18.44 -3.33 -19.36
N ASP A 94 -17.67 -4.35 -18.95
CA ASP A 94 -16.80 -5.16 -19.82
C ASP A 94 -15.89 -4.30 -20.72
N VAL A 95 -15.50 -3.11 -20.23
CA VAL A 95 -14.63 -2.20 -20.96
C VAL A 95 -13.22 -2.77 -20.87
N ALA A 96 -12.68 -3.19 -22.01
CA ALA A 96 -11.28 -3.57 -22.11
C ALA A 96 -10.39 -2.42 -21.62
N THR A 97 -9.35 -2.74 -20.83
CA THR A 97 -8.40 -1.74 -20.34
C THR A 97 -7.80 -1.00 -21.55
N PRO A 98 -8.05 0.31 -21.72
CA PRO A 98 -7.45 1.05 -22.82
C PRO A 98 -5.93 0.97 -22.76
N ASP A 99 -5.25 1.02 -23.91
CA ASP A 99 -3.79 0.94 -24.01
C ASP A 99 -3.07 1.91 -23.07
N PHE A 100 -3.66 3.08 -22.85
CA PHE A 100 -3.16 4.06 -21.89
C PHE A 100 -3.10 3.49 -20.47
N PHE A 101 -4.20 2.92 -19.97
CA PHE A 101 -4.28 2.35 -18.62
C PHE A 101 -3.45 1.08 -18.50
N SER A 102 -3.45 0.20 -19.50
CA SER A 102 -2.64 -1.03 -19.50
C SER A 102 -1.14 -0.75 -19.32
N ARG A 103 -0.66 0.39 -19.85
CA ARG A 103 0.76 0.81 -19.76
C ARG A 103 1.10 1.59 -18.49
N HIS A 104 0.16 2.34 -17.93
CA HIS A 104 0.46 3.28 -16.83
C HIS A 104 -0.17 2.92 -15.49
N ASN A 105 -1.21 2.08 -15.47
CA ASN A 105 -1.87 1.62 -14.26
C ASN A 105 -1.11 0.44 -13.64
N LEU A 106 -0.88 0.47 -12.32
CA LEU A 106 -0.11 -0.58 -11.65
C LEU A 106 -0.73 -1.98 -11.73
N GLN A 107 -2.06 -2.04 -11.75
CA GLN A 107 -2.84 -3.26 -11.76
C GLN A 107 -3.46 -3.53 -13.15
N GLN A 108 -3.10 -2.73 -14.17
CA GLN A 108 -3.68 -2.78 -15.52
C GLN A 108 -5.21 -2.58 -15.51
N GLU A 109 -5.67 -1.73 -14.59
CA GLU A 109 -7.07 -1.41 -14.39
C GLU A 109 -7.45 -0.03 -14.94
N THR A 110 -8.75 0.21 -15.16
CA THR A 110 -9.24 1.54 -15.57
C THR A 110 -9.37 2.51 -14.40
N ASN A 111 -9.04 2.07 -13.19
CA ASN A 111 -9.11 2.83 -11.95
C ASN A 111 -8.06 3.96 -11.93
N LEU A 112 -8.45 5.20 -11.60
CA LEU A 112 -7.54 6.34 -11.47
C LEU A 112 -6.76 6.31 -10.16
N HIS A 113 -7.30 5.71 -9.10
CA HIS A 113 -6.59 5.55 -7.82
C HIS A 113 -5.25 4.83 -8.03
N ASN A 114 -5.24 3.75 -8.83
CA ASN A 114 -4.04 2.98 -9.21
C ASN A 114 -3.01 3.74 -10.09
N PHE A 115 -3.39 4.90 -10.61
CA PHE A 115 -2.49 5.79 -11.33
C PHE A 115 -1.73 6.71 -10.36
N PHE A 116 -2.41 7.20 -9.32
CA PHE A 116 -1.84 8.09 -8.30
C PHE A 116 -1.15 7.34 -7.15
N THR A 117 -1.51 6.08 -6.90
CA THR A 117 -0.80 5.17 -5.97
C THR A 117 0.45 4.53 -6.58
N GLY A 118 0.80 4.89 -7.82
CA GLY A 118 2.07 4.55 -8.48
C GLY A 118 3.30 4.72 -7.58
N PRO A 119 4.37 3.91 -7.77
CA PRO A 119 5.56 3.86 -6.91
C PRO A 119 6.51 5.05 -7.17
N TYR A 120 5.99 6.22 -7.54
CA TYR A 120 6.79 7.39 -7.84
C TYR A 120 6.18 8.58 -7.12
N SER A 121 6.94 9.15 -6.19
CA SER A 121 6.56 10.40 -5.55
C SER A 121 6.76 11.54 -6.56
N THR A 122 5.71 11.90 -7.27
CA THR A 122 5.74 13.10 -8.12
C THR A 122 5.46 14.33 -7.27
N THR A 123 5.94 15.51 -7.70
CA THR A 123 5.59 16.79 -7.05
C THR A 123 4.07 16.95 -6.95
N LEU A 124 3.35 16.48 -7.96
CA LEU A 124 1.88 16.47 -7.98
C LEU A 124 1.32 15.56 -6.88
N LYS A 125 1.82 14.32 -6.75
CA LYS A 125 1.41 13.40 -5.69
C LYS A 125 1.65 13.99 -4.30
N ARG A 126 2.85 14.53 -4.06
CA ARG A 126 3.18 15.17 -2.77
C ARG A 126 2.30 16.38 -2.48
N LEU A 127 1.98 17.17 -3.50
CA LEU A 127 1.04 18.29 -3.37
C LEU A 127 -0.36 17.80 -3.00
N ILE A 128 -0.85 16.72 -3.63
CA ILE A 128 -2.15 16.11 -3.31
C ILE A 128 -2.18 15.62 -1.86
N GLU A 129 -1.16 14.88 -1.42
CA GLU A 129 -1.02 14.41 -0.02
C GLU A 129 -1.08 15.57 0.98
N LEU A 130 -0.33 16.65 0.72
CA LEU A 130 -0.32 17.84 1.57
C LEU A 130 -1.67 18.56 1.59
N LEU A 131 -2.35 18.65 0.44
CA LEU A 131 -3.68 19.25 0.34
C LEU A 131 -4.73 18.40 1.06
N LEU A 132 -4.66 17.07 0.95
CA LEU A 132 -5.55 16.14 1.65
C LEU A 132 -5.34 16.21 3.17
N ALA A 133 -4.10 16.05 3.64
CA ALA A 133 -3.76 16.17 5.05
C ALA A 133 -4.16 17.55 5.61
N GLY A 134 -3.87 18.63 4.88
CA GLY A 134 -4.30 19.98 5.23
C GLY A 134 -5.83 20.11 5.28
N GLY A 135 -6.54 19.51 4.32
CA GLY A 135 -8.00 19.44 4.27
C GLY A 135 -8.59 18.74 5.49
N PHE A 136 -8.00 17.62 5.92
CA PHE A 136 -8.43 16.89 7.12
C PHE A 136 -8.29 17.74 8.39
N ILE A 137 -7.19 18.47 8.54
CA ILE A 137 -7.00 19.38 9.68
C ILE A 137 -7.96 20.58 9.61
N LEU A 138 -8.11 21.18 8.43
CA LEU A 138 -8.98 22.34 8.22
C LEU A 138 -10.46 22.00 8.48
N TYR A 139 -10.96 20.92 7.90
CA TYR A 139 -12.34 20.48 8.02
C TYR A 139 -12.63 19.78 9.36
N GLY A 140 -11.78 18.83 9.75
CA GLY A 140 -11.99 17.96 10.91
C GLY A 140 -11.72 18.60 12.27
N ILE A 141 -10.83 19.61 12.31
CA ILE A 141 -10.35 20.19 13.56
C ILE A 141 -10.61 21.71 13.59
N LEU A 142 -10.06 22.46 12.64
CA LEU A 142 -10.14 23.91 12.68
C LEU A 142 -11.56 24.43 12.49
N TYR A 143 -12.33 23.87 11.56
CA TYR A 143 -13.71 24.27 11.31
C TYR A 143 -14.62 24.13 12.55
N PRO A 144 -14.76 22.95 13.19
CA PRO A 144 -15.60 22.82 14.39
C PRO A 144 -15.07 23.63 15.59
N LEU A 145 -13.74 23.79 15.74
CA LEU A 145 -13.17 24.66 16.78
C LEU A 145 -13.53 26.14 16.55
N GLN A 146 -13.43 26.62 15.32
CA GLN A 146 -13.79 27.99 14.96
C GLN A 146 -15.30 28.23 15.13
N LEU A 147 -16.14 27.23 14.83
CA LEU A 147 -17.57 27.29 15.05
C LEU A 147 -17.91 27.39 16.55
N ARG A 148 -17.22 26.63 17.41
CA ARG A 148 -17.36 26.74 18.87
C ARG A 148 -16.97 28.12 19.41
N LYS A 149 -15.99 28.77 18.77
CA LYS A 149 -15.55 30.14 19.08
C LYS A 149 -16.41 31.22 18.41
N GLY A 150 -17.46 30.86 17.65
CA GLY A 150 -18.34 31.82 16.98
C GLY A 150 -17.67 32.65 15.88
N ARG A 151 -16.58 32.16 15.27
CA ARG A 151 -15.84 32.92 14.25
C ARG A 151 -16.61 33.01 12.94
N LYS A 152 -16.58 34.21 12.31
CA LYS A 152 -17.30 34.51 11.06
C LYS A 152 -17.07 33.51 9.91
N PRO A 153 -15.84 33.05 9.62
CA PRO A 153 -15.60 32.10 8.54
C PRO A 153 -16.34 30.76 8.74
N ALA A 154 -16.33 30.22 9.96
CA ALA A 154 -17.03 28.98 10.27
C ALA A 154 -18.56 29.15 10.19
N LEU A 155 -19.08 30.27 10.68
CA LEU A 155 -20.51 30.57 10.56
C LEU A 155 -20.95 30.71 9.09
N LEU A 156 -20.09 31.28 8.23
CA LEU A 156 -20.34 31.38 6.79
C LEU A 156 -20.40 30.00 6.15
N LEU A 157 -19.43 29.11 6.39
CA LEU A 157 -19.44 27.73 5.88
C LEU A 157 -20.72 26.99 6.28
N THR A 158 -21.13 27.14 7.54
CA THR A 158 -22.38 26.56 8.05
C THR A 158 -23.62 27.12 7.33
N ARG A 159 -23.62 28.42 6.98
CA ARG A 159 -24.70 29.06 6.20
C ARG A 159 -24.71 28.62 4.74
N LEU A 160 -23.54 28.37 4.16
CA LEU A 160 -23.37 27.84 2.82
C LEU A 160 -23.75 26.35 2.71
N GLY A 161 -24.17 25.71 3.81
CA GLY A 161 -24.61 24.33 3.79
C GLY A 161 -23.48 23.31 3.95
N VAL A 162 -22.33 23.71 4.50
CA VAL A 162 -21.25 22.78 4.86
C VAL A 162 -21.45 22.29 6.31
N PRO A 163 -21.72 20.99 6.53
CA PRO A 163 -21.87 20.42 7.87
C PRO A 163 -20.52 20.40 8.60
N ALA A 164 -20.52 20.84 9.86
CA ALA A 164 -19.34 20.78 10.72
C ALA A 164 -19.23 19.39 11.36
N PRO A 165 -18.08 18.71 11.26
CA PRO A 165 -17.91 17.43 11.91
C PRO A 165 -17.96 17.59 13.44
N PRO A 166 -18.44 16.57 14.17
CA PRO A 166 -18.35 16.54 15.62
C PRO A 166 -16.90 16.68 16.07
N LEU A 167 -16.64 17.60 17.01
CA LEU A 167 -15.27 17.84 17.49
C LEU A 167 -14.67 16.58 18.15
N SER A 168 -15.48 15.64 18.65
CA SER A 168 -15.00 14.36 19.20
C SER A 168 -14.30 13.46 18.17
N LEU A 169 -14.45 13.73 16.87
CA LEU A 169 -13.76 13.00 15.80
C LEU A 169 -12.38 13.59 15.47
N TRP A 170 -11.94 14.65 16.15
CA TRP A 170 -10.62 15.26 15.89
C TRP A 170 -9.45 14.26 15.90
N PRO A 171 -9.40 13.21 16.77
CA PRO A 171 -8.27 12.28 16.77
C PRO A 171 -8.19 11.47 15.48
N PHE A 172 -9.35 11.09 14.91
CA PHE A 172 -9.40 10.37 13.64
C PHE A 172 -8.85 11.23 12.50
N PHE A 173 -9.29 12.49 12.39
CA PHE A 173 -8.79 13.41 11.37
C PHE A 173 -7.31 13.72 11.54
N ALA A 174 -6.83 13.89 12.77
CA ALA A 174 -5.42 14.15 13.05
C ALA A 174 -4.54 12.95 12.68
N ALA A 175 -4.95 11.74 13.06
CA ALA A 175 -4.24 10.51 12.72
C ALA A 175 -4.28 10.22 11.21
N ALA A 176 -5.44 10.37 10.57
CA ALA A 176 -5.56 10.22 9.12
C ALA A 176 -4.67 11.23 8.38
N ALA A 177 -4.62 12.49 8.82
CA ALA A 177 -3.72 13.50 8.25
C ALA A 177 -2.24 13.13 8.43
N LEU A 178 -1.85 12.63 9.61
CA LEU A 178 -0.48 12.20 9.86
C LEU A 178 -0.08 11.02 8.97
N PHE A 179 -0.96 10.02 8.86
CA PHE A 179 -0.72 8.80 8.10
C PHE A 179 -0.78 9.03 6.58
N GLU A 180 -1.62 9.95 6.11
CA GLU A 180 -1.66 10.38 4.71
C GLU A 180 -0.31 10.95 4.24
N LEU A 181 0.46 11.56 5.15
CA LEU A 181 1.79 12.10 4.83
C LEU A 181 2.88 11.05 4.66
N ARG A 182 2.58 9.77 4.93
CA ARG A 182 3.45 8.59 4.73
C ARG A 182 4.83 8.73 5.37
N ILE A 183 4.89 9.29 6.58
CA ILE A 183 6.14 9.63 7.28
C ILE A 183 6.94 8.38 7.71
N PHE A 184 6.26 7.26 7.94
CA PHE A 184 6.85 5.99 8.41
C PHE A 184 7.12 5.00 7.26
N SER A 185 6.62 5.24 6.05
CA SER A 185 6.78 4.35 4.89
C SER A 185 6.45 2.88 5.19
N PHE A 186 5.40 2.65 5.99
CA PHE A 186 4.97 1.34 6.51
C PHE A 186 3.50 1.03 6.19
N ASN A 187 2.99 1.52 5.06
CA ASN A 187 1.58 1.36 4.64
C ASN A 187 0.55 1.99 5.58
N GLU A 188 0.95 3.03 6.32
CA GLU A 188 0.06 3.78 7.20
C GLU A 188 -1.09 4.48 6.43
N ALA A 189 -0.92 4.76 5.13
CA ALA A 189 -1.97 5.35 4.29
C ALA A 189 -3.26 4.50 4.30
N GLU A 190 -3.14 3.17 4.29
CA GLU A 190 -4.29 2.25 4.40
C GLU A 190 -5.05 2.44 5.72
N VAL A 191 -4.30 2.68 6.80
CA VAL A 191 -4.88 2.96 8.12
C VAL A 191 -5.57 4.34 8.09
N ALA A 192 -4.98 5.31 7.38
CA ALA A 192 -5.60 6.63 7.15
C ALA A 192 -6.95 6.50 6.46
N GLU A 193 -7.04 5.69 5.40
CA GLU A 193 -8.26 5.49 4.62
C GLU A 193 -9.36 4.78 5.43
N ILE A 194 -9.01 3.77 6.25
CA ILE A 194 -9.95 3.14 7.19
C ILE A 194 -10.47 4.15 8.22
N LEU A 195 -9.58 4.96 8.80
CA LEU A 195 -9.97 5.98 9.78
C LEU A 195 -10.86 7.05 9.15
N LEU A 196 -10.54 7.50 7.93
CA LEU A 196 -11.28 8.52 7.20
C LEU A 196 -12.66 8.02 6.76
N SER A 197 -12.73 6.84 6.13
CA SER A 197 -13.99 6.23 5.67
C SER A 197 -14.95 6.01 6.85
N LEU A 198 -14.46 5.48 7.97
CA LEU A 198 -15.22 5.34 9.21
C LEU A 198 -15.71 6.71 9.73
N THR A 199 -14.85 7.73 9.70
CA THR A 199 -15.20 9.09 10.15
C THR A 199 -16.32 9.69 9.30
N LEU A 200 -16.27 9.54 7.97
CA LEU A 200 -17.32 10.00 7.06
C LEU A 200 -18.63 9.23 7.27
N ALA A 201 -18.56 7.94 7.53
CA ALA A 201 -19.72 7.11 7.87
C ALA A 201 -20.38 7.57 9.18
N ILE A 202 -19.59 7.88 10.22
CA ILE A 202 -20.10 8.43 11.49
C ILE A 202 -20.76 9.81 11.28
N ILE A 203 -20.11 10.71 10.52
CA ILE A 203 -20.64 12.05 10.24
C ILE A 203 -22.00 11.94 9.53
N SER A 204 -22.06 11.18 8.44
CA SER A 204 -23.28 11.02 7.63
C SER A 204 -24.43 10.39 8.43
N LEU A 205 -24.15 9.32 9.18
CA LEU A 205 -25.14 8.69 10.08
C LEU A 205 -25.71 9.69 11.08
N SER A 206 -24.85 10.46 11.75
CA SER A 206 -25.30 11.41 12.77
C SER A 206 -26.11 12.56 12.19
N TYR A 207 -25.69 13.10 11.05
CA TYR A 207 -26.46 14.13 10.39
C TYR A 207 -27.84 13.61 9.99
N TRP A 208 -27.92 12.35 9.56
CA TRP A 208 -29.19 11.69 9.25
C TRP A 208 -30.07 11.44 10.48
N GLN A 209 -29.49 11.00 11.61
CA GLN A 209 -30.20 10.80 12.88
C GLN A 209 -30.74 12.10 13.46
N ASN A 210 -30.01 13.20 13.26
CA ASN A 210 -30.40 14.54 13.71
C ASN A 210 -31.33 15.26 12.72
N HIS A 211 -31.59 14.67 11.55
CA HIS A 211 -32.47 15.21 10.52
C HIS A 211 -33.89 14.61 10.62
N GLY A 212 -34.87 15.43 11.01
CA GLY A 212 -36.29 15.08 11.15
C GLY A 212 -36.77 14.95 12.61
N SER A 213 -37.87 15.64 12.94
CA SER A 213 -38.36 15.82 14.32
C SER A 213 -38.67 14.51 15.07
N ALA A 214 -39.12 13.47 14.36
CA ALA A 214 -39.43 12.16 14.93
C ALA A 214 -38.18 11.30 15.26
N ARG A 215 -37.09 11.43 14.50
CA ARG A 215 -35.83 10.73 14.79
C ARG A 215 -35.06 11.43 15.90
N GLN A 216 -35.19 12.75 15.97
CA GLN A 216 -34.52 13.59 16.94
C GLN A 216 -34.95 13.34 18.40
N THR A 217 -36.15 12.78 18.62
CA THR A 217 -36.65 12.39 19.94
C THR A 217 -36.02 11.08 20.42
N LEU A 218 -35.89 10.08 19.52
CA LEU A 218 -35.28 8.77 19.80
C LEU A 218 -33.74 8.81 19.94
N SER A 219 -33.04 9.70 19.23
CA SER A 219 -31.57 9.75 19.14
C SER A 219 -30.89 10.82 20.00
N SER A 220 -31.64 11.46 20.91
CA SER A 220 -31.18 12.68 21.60
C SER A 220 -30.20 12.47 22.76
N GLY A 221 -30.05 11.25 23.27
CA GLY A 221 -29.15 10.91 24.37
C GLY A 221 -27.75 10.46 23.91
N PRO A 222 -26.72 10.56 24.78
CA PRO A 222 -25.37 10.09 24.48
C PRO A 222 -25.31 8.57 24.26
N ALA A 223 -26.03 7.78 25.06
CA ALA A 223 -26.01 6.31 24.96
C ALA A 223 -26.53 5.75 23.61
N PRO A 224 -27.68 6.21 23.06
CA PRO A 224 -28.10 5.84 21.70
C PRO A 224 -27.09 6.21 20.61
N GLN A 225 -26.38 7.33 20.75
CA GLN A 225 -25.37 7.77 19.78
C GLN A 225 -24.10 6.91 19.87
N ALA A 226 -23.63 6.62 21.08
CA ALA A 226 -22.53 5.69 21.32
C ALA A 226 -22.83 4.30 20.73
N MET A 227 -24.03 3.78 21.00
CA MET A 227 -24.47 2.49 20.46
C MET A 227 -24.50 2.51 18.93
N ALA A 228 -24.99 3.58 18.31
CA ALA A 228 -25.01 3.70 16.86
C ALA A 228 -23.61 3.72 16.24
N ILE A 229 -22.64 4.39 16.88
CA ILE A 229 -21.23 4.40 16.45
C ILE A 229 -20.62 3.00 16.55
N ILE A 230 -20.84 2.31 17.66
CA ILE A 230 -20.32 0.94 17.88
C ILE A 230 -20.95 -0.02 16.86
N LEU A 231 -22.27 0.03 16.67
CA LEU A 231 -22.96 -0.80 15.70
C LEU A 231 -22.50 -0.53 14.26
N LEU A 232 -22.25 0.73 13.91
CA LEU A 232 -21.70 1.09 12.60
C LEU A 232 -20.31 0.49 12.41
N PHE A 233 -19.44 0.59 13.42
CA PHE A 233 -18.10 0.00 13.37
C PHE A 233 -18.15 -1.53 13.23
N VAL A 234 -18.96 -2.20 14.05
CA VAL A 234 -19.16 -3.66 13.99
C VAL A 234 -19.75 -4.08 12.64
N LEU A 235 -20.73 -3.34 12.11
CA LEU A 235 -21.33 -3.61 10.81
C LEU A 235 -20.32 -3.45 9.69
N GLY A 236 -19.59 -2.34 9.63
CA GLY A 236 -18.63 -2.08 8.55
C GLY A 236 -17.46 -3.07 8.55
N THR A 237 -16.88 -3.35 9.74
CA THR A 237 -15.83 -4.37 9.87
C THR A 237 -16.35 -5.77 9.60
N GLY A 238 -17.57 -6.10 10.04
CA GLY A 238 -18.21 -7.39 9.78
C GLY A 238 -18.50 -7.62 8.29
N LEU A 239 -18.97 -6.59 7.58
CA LEU A 239 -19.17 -6.64 6.12
C LEU A 239 -17.83 -6.82 5.40
N GLY A 240 -16.79 -6.07 5.78
CA GLY A 240 -15.46 -6.21 5.19
C GLY A 240 -14.85 -7.60 5.40
N ALA A 241 -14.96 -8.13 6.63
CA ALA A 241 -14.52 -9.49 6.95
C ALA A 241 -15.31 -10.55 6.18
N THR A 242 -16.62 -10.38 6.05
CA THR A 242 -17.49 -11.30 5.29
C THR A 242 -17.13 -11.28 3.81
N ALA A 243 -16.96 -10.11 3.20
CA ALA A 243 -16.55 -9.98 1.81
C ALA A 243 -15.19 -10.66 1.57
N THR A 244 -14.22 -10.39 2.45
CA THR A 244 -12.89 -11.04 2.40
C THR A 244 -13.00 -12.56 2.49
N ALA A 245 -13.81 -13.08 3.42
CA ALA A 245 -14.00 -14.52 3.61
C ALA A 245 -14.68 -15.17 2.40
N VAL A 246 -15.69 -14.51 1.82
CA VAL A 246 -16.38 -14.97 0.61
C VAL A 246 -15.40 -15.01 -0.57
N CYS A 247 -14.62 -13.94 -0.78
CA CYS A 247 -13.59 -13.91 -1.82
C CYS A 247 -12.56 -15.04 -1.63
N TYR A 248 -12.13 -15.28 -0.39
CA TYR A 248 -11.14 -16.32 -0.08
C TYR A 248 -11.68 -17.75 -0.29
N GLN A 249 -13.00 -17.96 -0.24
CA GLN A 249 -13.62 -19.26 -0.54
C GLN A 249 -13.69 -19.56 -2.03
N VAL A 250 -13.63 -18.56 -2.90
CA VAL A 250 -13.67 -18.73 -4.35
C VAL A 250 -12.28 -19.10 -4.86
N PRO A 251 -12.05 -20.29 -5.47
CA PRO A 251 -10.70 -20.77 -5.81
C PRO A 251 -9.86 -19.82 -6.68
N ARG A 252 -10.50 -19.18 -7.68
CA ARG A 252 -9.83 -18.21 -8.55
C ARG A 252 -9.35 -16.99 -7.76
N LEU A 253 -10.24 -16.36 -7.00
CA LEU A 253 -9.94 -15.17 -6.19
C LEU A 253 -8.94 -15.50 -5.08
N ARG A 254 -9.04 -16.69 -4.49
CA ARG A 254 -8.09 -17.19 -3.49
C ARG A 254 -6.66 -17.24 -4.03
N ALA A 255 -6.45 -17.72 -5.26
CA ALA A 255 -5.13 -17.77 -5.85
C ALA A 255 -4.52 -16.36 -6.01
N ASP A 256 -5.31 -15.41 -6.49
CA ASP A 256 -4.90 -14.01 -6.66
C ASP A 256 -4.60 -13.36 -5.29
N MET A 257 -5.47 -13.56 -4.29
CA MET A 257 -5.26 -13.09 -2.93
C MET A 257 -4.02 -13.70 -2.27
N GLU A 258 -3.76 -15.00 -2.46
CA GLU A 258 -2.55 -15.65 -1.94
C GLU A 258 -1.28 -15.12 -2.61
N GLN A 259 -1.33 -14.84 -3.92
CA GLN A 259 -0.23 -14.20 -4.64
C GLN A 259 0.04 -12.78 -4.13
N ARG A 260 -1.02 -11.97 -3.93
CA ARG A 260 -0.93 -10.63 -3.33
C ARG A 260 -0.35 -10.70 -1.92
N LEU A 261 -0.85 -11.60 -1.09
CA LEU A 261 -0.35 -11.82 0.28
C LEU A 261 1.14 -12.20 0.27
N GLU A 262 1.59 -13.08 -0.64
CA GLU A 262 3.01 -13.41 -0.76
C GLU A 262 3.86 -12.21 -1.19
N GLY A 263 3.35 -11.40 -2.12
CA GLY A 263 3.96 -10.13 -2.51
C GLY A 263 4.09 -9.16 -1.34
N GLY A 264 3.02 -9.02 -0.54
CA GLY A 264 2.98 -8.22 0.67
C GLY A 264 3.96 -8.72 1.73
N ILE A 265 3.95 -10.01 2.05
CA ILE A 265 4.89 -10.63 3.01
C ILE A 265 6.34 -10.35 2.62
N ARG A 266 6.69 -10.45 1.32
CA ARG A 266 8.04 -10.13 0.85
C ARG A 266 8.39 -8.66 1.08
N LYS A 267 7.55 -7.72 0.62
CA LYS A 267 7.77 -6.27 0.79
C LYS A 267 7.87 -5.89 2.27
N PHE A 268 7.00 -6.44 3.11
CA PHE A 268 7.03 -6.18 4.55
C PHE A 268 8.24 -6.81 5.24
N GLY A 269 8.72 -7.96 4.76
CA GLY A 269 9.99 -8.53 5.22
C GLY A 269 11.15 -7.55 5.04
N GLU A 270 11.21 -6.87 3.89
CA GLU A 270 12.21 -5.84 3.60
C GLU A 270 12.02 -4.62 4.52
N ARG A 271 10.78 -4.11 4.65
CA ARG A 271 10.45 -3.00 5.56
C ARG A 271 10.84 -3.26 7.00
N TYR A 272 10.48 -4.41 7.57
CA TYR A 272 10.89 -4.77 8.94
C TYR A 272 12.41 -4.87 9.07
N GLY A 273 13.10 -5.37 8.04
CA GLY A 273 14.57 -5.39 7.98
C GLY A 273 15.18 -3.99 8.03
N ARG A 274 14.65 -3.03 7.25
CA ARG A 274 15.09 -1.62 7.26
C ARG A 274 14.99 -1.00 8.66
N TYR A 275 13.93 -1.31 9.39
CA TYR A 275 13.72 -0.86 10.77
C TYR A 275 14.43 -1.71 11.84
N GLY A 276 15.34 -2.62 11.45
CA GLY A 276 16.09 -3.46 12.38
C GLY A 276 15.26 -4.53 13.09
N SER A 277 13.99 -4.71 12.70
CA SER A 277 13.08 -5.72 13.26
C SER A 277 13.32 -7.10 12.63
N TRP A 278 14.57 -7.58 12.73
CA TRP A 278 15.06 -8.80 12.06
C TRP A 278 14.28 -10.07 12.42
N GLN A 279 13.75 -10.16 13.65
CA GLN A 279 12.91 -11.27 14.07
C GLN A 279 11.57 -11.32 13.32
N ASN A 280 10.91 -10.16 13.12
CA ASN A 280 9.67 -10.07 12.36
C ASN A 280 9.92 -10.32 10.87
N ALA A 281 11.00 -9.76 10.32
CA ALA A 281 11.43 -10.01 8.95
C ALA A 281 11.71 -11.51 8.70
N ALA A 282 12.46 -12.16 9.60
CA ALA A 282 12.73 -13.60 9.53
C ALA A 282 11.44 -14.42 9.58
N GLY A 283 10.48 -14.07 10.45
CA GLY A 283 9.18 -14.74 10.51
C GLY A 283 8.38 -14.65 9.21
N LEU A 284 8.42 -13.49 8.53
CA LEU A 284 7.79 -13.30 7.22
C LEU A 284 8.47 -14.13 6.13
N TYR A 285 9.81 -14.08 6.04
CA TYR A 285 10.54 -14.88 5.05
C TYR A 285 10.47 -16.38 5.32
N GLN A 286 10.37 -16.81 6.58
CA GLN A 286 10.14 -18.21 6.92
C GLN A 286 8.83 -18.71 6.33
N ARG A 287 7.75 -17.92 6.42
CA ARG A 287 6.45 -18.28 5.83
C ARG A 287 6.53 -18.42 4.30
N LEU A 288 7.31 -17.58 3.63
CA LEU A 288 7.57 -17.73 2.19
C LEU A 288 8.44 -18.97 1.90
N HIS A 289 9.42 -19.26 2.76
CA HIS A 289 10.29 -20.41 2.64
C HIS A 289 9.51 -21.73 2.76
N ASP A 290 8.60 -21.82 3.71
CA ASP A 290 7.77 -23.00 3.93
C ASP A 290 6.93 -23.35 2.69
N LYS A 291 6.44 -22.33 1.97
CA LYS A 291 5.73 -22.51 0.70
C LYS A 291 6.65 -22.80 -0.49
N LYS A 292 7.82 -22.13 -0.54
CA LYS A 292 8.75 -22.15 -1.68
C LYS A 292 10.17 -22.50 -1.19
N PRO A 293 10.43 -23.75 -0.75
CA PRO A 293 11.66 -24.12 -0.04
C PRO A 293 12.92 -24.09 -0.89
N GLN A 294 12.77 -24.02 -2.22
CA GLN A 294 13.87 -23.96 -3.18
C GLN A 294 14.08 -22.56 -3.78
N ASN A 295 13.34 -21.55 -3.33
CA ASN A 295 13.53 -20.19 -3.82
C ASN A 295 14.77 -19.56 -3.18
N ILE A 296 15.79 -19.32 -4.01
CA ILE A 296 17.11 -18.80 -3.59
C ILE A 296 17.04 -17.37 -3.07
N GLU A 297 16.17 -16.52 -3.62
CA GLU A 297 16.02 -15.14 -3.12
C GLU A 297 15.47 -15.14 -1.70
N ILE A 298 14.44 -15.96 -1.42
CA ILE A 298 13.88 -16.12 -0.07
C ILE A 298 14.93 -16.67 0.90
N LEU A 299 15.71 -17.68 0.47
CA LEU A 299 16.80 -18.22 1.27
C LEU A 299 17.83 -17.15 1.64
N ARG A 300 18.24 -16.30 0.68
CA ARG A 300 19.18 -15.21 0.92
C ARG A 300 18.61 -14.15 1.87
N SER A 301 17.35 -13.74 1.70
CA SER A 301 16.71 -12.76 2.57
C SER A 301 16.55 -13.30 4.00
N LEU A 302 16.15 -14.56 4.16
CA LEU A 302 16.06 -15.22 5.46
C LEU A 302 17.45 -15.37 6.11
N ALA A 303 18.47 -15.75 5.34
CA ALA A 303 19.85 -15.82 5.81
C ALA A 303 20.34 -14.45 6.29
N ALA A 304 20.07 -13.37 5.54
CA ALA A 304 20.42 -12.01 5.94
C ALA A 304 19.80 -11.65 7.29
N CYS A 305 18.52 -11.99 7.52
CA CYS A 305 17.89 -11.76 8.81
C CYS A 305 18.60 -12.52 9.94
N TYR A 306 18.91 -13.80 9.75
CA TYR A 306 19.63 -14.58 10.77
C TYR A 306 21.04 -14.08 11.04
N LYS A 307 21.74 -13.58 10.01
CA LYS A 307 23.06 -12.97 10.18
C LYS A 307 22.99 -11.74 11.07
N GLN A 308 22.02 -10.86 10.84
CA GLN A 308 21.82 -9.65 11.65
C GLN A 308 21.40 -9.96 13.09
N MET A 309 20.82 -11.14 13.33
CA MET A 309 20.49 -11.64 14.67
C MET A 309 21.64 -12.42 15.34
N GLY A 310 22.82 -12.53 14.71
CA GLY A 310 23.95 -13.30 15.22
C GLY A 310 23.77 -14.82 15.18
N ARG A 311 22.78 -15.33 14.43
CA ARG A 311 22.55 -16.78 14.23
C ARG A 311 23.35 -17.28 13.04
N ASP A 312 24.66 -17.35 13.24
CA ASP A 312 25.63 -17.70 12.20
C ASP A 312 25.49 -19.15 11.69
N ASP A 313 24.99 -20.05 12.55
CA ASP A 313 24.63 -21.43 12.22
C ASP A 313 23.55 -21.48 11.11
N LYS A 314 22.42 -20.82 11.35
CA LYS A 314 21.29 -20.76 10.40
C LYS A 314 21.65 -19.98 9.14
N PHE A 315 22.42 -18.90 9.29
CA PHE A 315 22.95 -18.16 8.16
C PHE A 315 23.78 -19.06 7.24
N THR A 316 24.69 -19.86 7.81
CA THR A 316 25.57 -20.76 7.06
C THR A 316 24.77 -21.88 6.40
N GLU A 317 23.79 -22.45 7.11
CA GLU A 317 22.89 -23.47 6.56
C GLU A 317 22.16 -22.97 5.32
N LEU A 318 21.50 -21.80 5.41
CA LEU A 318 20.68 -21.26 4.33
C LEU A 318 21.51 -20.80 3.13
N THR A 319 22.65 -20.16 3.37
CA THR A 319 23.57 -19.76 2.29
C THR A 319 24.16 -20.98 1.59
N THR A 320 24.53 -22.03 2.34
CA THR A 320 25.00 -23.30 1.75
C THR A 320 23.91 -23.97 0.91
N LYS A 321 22.66 -23.97 1.39
CA LYS A 321 21.50 -24.48 0.65
C LYS A 321 21.27 -23.68 -0.64
N ALA A 322 21.32 -22.36 -0.57
CA ALA A 322 21.19 -21.47 -1.73
C ALA A 322 22.30 -21.73 -2.78
N ILE A 323 23.57 -21.82 -2.35
CA ILE A 323 24.69 -22.15 -3.23
C ILE A 323 24.48 -23.52 -3.90
N ARG A 324 24.07 -24.55 -3.15
CA ARG A 324 23.84 -25.89 -3.70
C ARG A 324 22.78 -25.89 -4.80
N LEU A 325 21.67 -25.18 -4.57
CA LEU A 325 20.58 -25.07 -5.55
C LEU A 325 21.05 -24.39 -6.83
N ASP A 326 21.76 -23.26 -6.71
CA ASP A 326 22.29 -22.57 -7.87
C ASP A 326 23.41 -23.33 -8.58
N MET A 327 24.31 -24.02 -7.85
CA MET A 327 25.35 -24.85 -8.45
C MET A 327 24.77 -26.01 -9.25
N THR A 328 23.62 -26.54 -8.85
CA THR A 328 22.88 -27.56 -9.62
C THR A 328 22.36 -26.99 -10.95
N ARG A 329 21.86 -25.75 -10.93
CA ARG A 329 21.41 -25.04 -12.15
C ARG A 329 22.61 -24.68 -13.04
N TYR A 330 23.70 -24.23 -12.43
CA TYR A 330 24.95 -23.88 -13.10
C TYR A 330 25.54 -25.05 -13.87
N GLY A 331 25.54 -26.27 -13.30
CA GLY A 331 26.02 -27.47 -13.99
C GLY A 331 25.27 -27.79 -15.30
N ARG A 332 24.04 -27.28 -15.48
CA ARG A 332 23.25 -27.45 -16.71
C ARG A 332 23.51 -26.35 -17.73
N ASN A 333 23.68 -25.11 -17.26
CA ASN A 333 23.98 -23.97 -18.12
C ASN A 333 24.98 -23.01 -17.45
N PRO A 334 26.29 -23.29 -17.58
CA PRO A 334 27.34 -22.49 -16.92
C PRO A 334 27.44 -21.04 -17.43
N GLU A 335 26.97 -20.79 -18.66
CA GLU A 335 27.03 -19.48 -19.32
C GLU A 335 25.74 -18.67 -19.13
N ASP A 336 24.81 -19.13 -18.28
CA ASP A 336 23.60 -18.38 -17.92
C ASP A 336 23.95 -17.16 -17.04
N VAL A 337 23.61 -15.96 -17.53
CA VAL A 337 23.92 -14.70 -16.84
C VAL A 337 23.20 -14.63 -15.48
N GLN A 338 21.93 -15.03 -15.42
CA GLN A 338 21.12 -14.92 -14.21
C GLN A 338 21.61 -15.88 -13.11
N ILE A 339 21.99 -17.11 -13.46
CA ILE A 339 22.56 -18.08 -12.52
C ILE A 339 23.88 -17.54 -11.96
N ASN A 340 24.77 -17.03 -12.81
CA ASN A 340 26.05 -16.46 -12.36
C ASN A 340 25.85 -15.24 -11.44
N LEU A 341 24.89 -14.37 -11.74
CA LEU A 341 24.55 -13.24 -10.84
C LEU A 341 23.97 -13.71 -9.50
N SER A 342 23.14 -14.77 -9.49
CA SER A 342 22.58 -15.35 -8.27
C SER A 342 23.66 -16.00 -7.40
N LEU A 343 24.57 -16.77 -8.00
CA LEU A 343 25.74 -17.33 -7.32
C LEU A 343 26.63 -16.25 -6.75
N ARG A 344 26.96 -15.23 -7.55
CA ARG A 344 27.73 -14.07 -7.12
C ARG A 344 27.12 -13.41 -5.89
N ALA A 345 25.81 -13.16 -5.90
CA ALA A 345 25.14 -12.54 -4.76
C ALA A 345 25.18 -13.43 -3.50
N THR A 346 25.01 -14.75 -3.66
CA THR A 346 25.06 -15.69 -2.52
C THR A 346 26.49 -15.85 -1.98
N PHE A 347 27.50 -15.96 -2.84
CA PHE A 347 28.91 -16.03 -2.43
C PHE A 347 29.37 -14.73 -1.76
N GLN A 348 28.96 -13.57 -2.28
CA GLN A 348 29.24 -12.28 -1.68
C GLN A 348 28.62 -12.20 -0.28
N GLN A 349 27.35 -12.60 -0.13
CA GLN A 349 26.67 -12.65 1.17
C GLN A 349 27.39 -13.58 2.15
N ALA A 350 27.85 -14.75 1.69
CA ALA A 350 28.58 -15.72 2.50
C ALA A 350 30.06 -15.36 2.77
N GLY A 351 30.56 -14.24 2.21
CA GLY A 351 31.94 -13.76 2.43
C GLY A 351 33.00 -14.37 1.50
N TYR A 352 32.62 -15.20 0.53
CA TYR A 352 33.54 -15.80 -0.45
C TYR A 352 33.81 -14.85 -1.62
N ARG A 353 34.62 -13.81 -1.38
CA ARG A 353 34.90 -12.73 -2.36
C ARG A 353 35.43 -13.26 -3.70
N ASP A 354 36.44 -14.12 -3.69
CA ASP A 354 37.05 -14.65 -4.92
C ASP A 354 36.03 -15.41 -5.79
N LYS A 355 35.13 -16.18 -5.16
CA LYS A 355 34.06 -16.89 -5.87
C LYS A 355 32.99 -15.94 -6.39
N ALA A 356 32.65 -14.91 -5.62
CA ALA A 356 31.72 -13.89 -6.06
C ALA A 356 32.25 -13.14 -7.29
N ASP A 357 33.54 -12.77 -7.28
CA ASP A 357 34.21 -12.08 -8.39
C ASP A 357 34.33 -12.98 -9.62
N PHE A 358 34.66 -14.26 -9.43
CA PHE A 358 34.66 -15.24 -10.52
C PHE A 358 33.30 -15.29 -11.24
N HIS A 359 32.21 -15.42 -10.49
CA HIS A 359 30.87 -15.47 -11.06
C HIS A 359 30.41 -14.11 -11.63
N LEU A 360 30.89 -12.99 -11.08
CA LEU A 360 30.68 -11.67 -11.69
C LEU A 360 31.31 -11.60 -13.08
N GLN A 361 32.58 -12.01 -13.21
CA GLN A 361 33.28 -11.99 -14.49
C GLN A 361 32.59 -12.90 -15.51
N LYS A 362 32.19 -14.10 -15.08
CA LYS A 362 31.37 -15.00 -15.92
C LYS A 362 30.07 -14.34 -16.40
N ALA A 363 29.32 -13.69 -15.52
CA ALA A 363 28.09 -12.99 -15.89
C ALA A 363 28.35 -11.85 -16.90
N LEU A 364 29.40 -11.06 -16.71
CA LEU A 364 29.78 -9.97 -17.62
C LEU A 364 30.20 -10.51 -19.00
N THR A 365 31.05 -11.55 -19.05
CA THR A 365 31.50 -12.15 -20.30
C THR A 365 30.33 -12.79 -21.05
N ALA A 366 29.50 -13.57 -20.37
CA ALA A 366 28.32 -14.19 -20.96
C ALA A 366 27.31 -13.15 -21.46
N GLY A 367 27.02 -12.10 -20.67
CA GLY A 367 26.12 -11.02 -21.06
C GLY A 367 26.61 -10.24 -22.28
N LYS A 368 27.92 -9.91 -22.33
CA LYS A 368 28.53 -9.26 -23.51
C LYS A 368 28.42 -10.14 -24.75
N ASN A 369 28.68 -11.44 -24.60
CA ASN A 369 28.55 -12.40 -25.69
C ASN A 369 27.09 -12.50 -26.17
N GLN A 370 26.13 -12.54 -25.26
CA GLN A 370 24.70 -12.62 -25.60
C GLN A 370 24.25 -11.37 -26.36
N VAL A 371 24.62 -10.17 -25.90
CA VAL A 371 24.30 -8.92 -26.63
C VAL A 371 25.00 -8.85 -27.99
N ARG A 372 26.21 -9.41 -28.13
CA ARG A 372 26.92 -9.48 -29.41
C ARG A 372 26.22 -10.40 -30.40
N LEU A 373 25.76 -11.57 -29.95
CA LEU A 373 25.07 -12.56 -30.78
C LEU A 373 23.63 -12.13 -31.10
N GLU A 374 22.96 -11.47 -30.17
CA GLU A 374 21.57 -11.06 -30.26
C GLU A 374 21.42 -9.56 -29.97
N PRO A 375 21.91 -8.68 -30.86
CA PRO A 375 21.99 -7.23 -30.61
C PRO A 375 20.63 -6.55 -30.42
N TYR A 376 19.55 -7.17 -30.89
CA TYR A 376 18.18 -6.69 -30.80
C TYR A 376 17.34 -7.41 -29.71
N ASN A 377 17.97 -8.24 -28.87
CA ASN A 377 17.27 -8.87 -27.75
C ASN A 377 17.29 -7.97 -26.51
N ALA A 378 16.13 -7.42 -26.15
CA ALA A 378 15.97 -6.57 -24.97
C ALA A 378 16.33 -7.28 -23.65
N GLY A 379 16.08 -8.60 -23.56
CA GLY A 379 16.45 -9.41 -22.39
C GLY A 379 17.96 -9.56 -22.23
N ALA A 380 18.70 -9.71 -23.34
CA ALA A 380 20.16 -9.76 -23.31
C ALA A 380 20.76 -8.43 -22.81
N ALA A 381 20.25 -7.30 -23.33
CA ALA A 381 20.63 -5.97 -22.86
C ALA A 381 20.31 -5.77 -21.37
N TYR A 382 19.11 -6.19 -20.93
CA TYR A 382 18.72 -6.13 -19.51
C TYR A 382 19.66 -6.92 -18.59
N TRP A 383 19.99 -8.17 -18.92
CA TRP A 383 20.86 -8.99 -18.07
C TRP A 383 22.32 -8.53 -18.08
N LEU A 384 22.79 -7.96 -19.18
CA LEU A 384 24.08 -7.28 -19.23
C LEU A 384 24.08 -6.03 -18.34
N ALA A 385 23.02 -5.21 -18.40
CA ALA A 385 22.84 -4.06 -17.50
C ALA A 385 22.89 -4.49 -16.03
N ARG A 386 22.15 -5.56 -15.65
CA ARG A 386 22.19 -6.15 -14.31
C ARG A 386 23.58 -6.61 -13.88
N SER A 387 24.38 -7.10 -14.83
CA SER A 387 25.77 -7.51 -14.57
C SER A 387 26.69 -6.31 -14.33
N TYR A 388 26.54 -5.24 -15.10
CA TYR A 388 27.27 -3.99 -14.87
C TYR A 388 26.89 -3.33 -13.53
N LEU A 389 25.61 -3.32 -13.16
CA LEU A 389 25.18 -2.85 -11.83
C LEU A 389 25.84 -3.63 -10.72
N ALA A 390 25.86 -4.95 -10.86
CA ALA A 390 26.52 -5.80 -9.88
C ALA A 390 28.03 -5.48 -9.83
N ALA A 391 28.66 -5.13 -10.95
CA ALA A 391 30.06 -4.69 -10.98
C ALA A 391 30.30 -3.27 -10.42
N GLY A 392 29.24 -2.53 -10.10
CA GLY A 392 29.32 -1.12 -9.69
C GLY A 392 29.50 -0.13 -10.86
N ASP A 393 29.42 -0.60 -12.10
CA ASP A 393 29.50 0.24 -13.31
C ASP A 393 28.11 0.75 -13.67
N MET A 394 27.70 1.83 -13.00
CA MET A 394 26.38 2.45 -13.19
C MET A 394 26.19 3.02 -14.59
N ASP A 395 27.24 3.57 -15.21
CA ASP A 395 27.14 4.21 -16.51
C ASP A 395 26.90 3.18 -17.63
N SER A 396 27.65 2.06 -17.61
CA SER A 396 27.41 0.97 -18.56
C SER A 396 26.07 0.29 -18.32
N ALA A 397 25.67 0.15 -17.05
CA ALA A 397 24.35 -0.38 -16.72
C ALA A 397 23.22 0.48 -17.30
N LEU A 398 23.28 1.80 -17.13
CA LEU A 398 22.26 2.71 -17.66
C LEU A 398 22.17 2.63 -19.19
N ARG A 399 23.29 2.66 -19.90
CA ARG A 399 23.30 2.54 -21.37
C ARG A 399 22.62 1.25 -21.88
N GLU A 400 22.96 0.12 -21.28
CA GLU A 400 22.34 -1.17 -21.67
C GLU A 400 20.87 -1.25 -21.25
N MET A 401 20.51 -0.60 -20.13
CA MET A 401 19.13 -0.52 -19.68
C MET A 401 18.27 0.37 -20.59
N GLU A 402 18.79 1.51 -21.04
CA GLU A 402 18.19 2.37 -22.07
C GLU A 402 17.98 1.61 -23.36
N LYS A 403 18.97 0.80 -23.78
CA LYS A 403 18.83 -0.08 -24.93
C LYS A 403 17.72 -1.12 -24.73
N ALA A 404 17.62 -1.74 -23.55
CA ALA A 404 16.55 -2.69 -23.25
C ALA A 404 15.15 -2.04 -23.32
N VAL A 405 15.01 -0.80 -22.83
CA VAL A 405 13.76 -0.02 -22.96
C VAL A 405 13.51 0.37 -24.41
N TYR A 406 14.51 0.80 -25.17
CA TYR A 406 14.37 1.15 -26.58
C TYR A 406 13.90 -0.04 -27.43
N LEU A 407 14.47 -1.22 -27.21
CA LEU A 407 14.12 -2.45 -27.93
C LEU A 407 12.74 -2.99 -27.55
N LYS A 408 12.28 -2.73 -26.32
CA LYS A 408 10.98 -3.18 -25.82
C LYS A 408 10.29 -2.10 -24.98
N PRO A 409 9.80 -1.01 -25.62
CA PRO A 409 9.31 0.17 -24.93
C PRO A 409 8.06 -0.10 -24.11
N GLU A 410 7.29 -1.14 -24.41
CA GLU A 410 6.09 -1.54 -23.68
C GLU A 410 6.36 -2.34 -22.39
N SER A 411 7.62 -2.72 -22.14
CA SER A 411 7.99 -3.50 -20.96
C SER A 411 8.01 -2.63 -19.69
N THR A 412 6.98 -2.74 -18.86
CA THR A 412 6.89 -2.03 -17.57
C THR A 412 8.05 -2.38 -16.64
N LEU A 413 8.55 -3.63 -16.67
CA LEU A 413 9.74 -4.05 -15.92
C LEU A 413 10.96 -3.21 -16.32
N TYR A 414 11.17 -3.01 -17.62
CA TYR A 414 12.35 -2.29 -18.10
C TYR A 414 12.23 -0.80 -17.83
N GLN A 415 11.06 -0.20 -18.09
CA GLN A 415 10.82 1.20 -17.75
C GLN A 415 11.04 1.46 -16.24
N LYS A 416 10.48 0.61 -15.36
CA LYS A 416 10.64 0.72 -13.91
C LYS A 416 12.09 0.56 -13.47
N THR A 417 12.82 -0.39 -14.06
CA THR A 417 14.24 -0.59 -13.72
C THR A 417 15.07 0.61 -14.17
N LEU A 418 14.86 1.14 -15.39
CA LEU A 418 15.56 2.32 -15.87
C LEU A 418 15.28 3.54 -14.98
N ALA A 419 14.02 3.82 -14.67
CA ALA A 419 13.64 4.93 -13.81
C ALA A 419 14.33 4.85 -12.42
N ARG A 420 14.37 3.66 -11.82
CA ARG A 420 15.10 3.43 -10.55
C ARG A 420 16.59 3.72 -10.68
N LEU A 421 17.23 3.25 -11.73
CA LEU A 421 18.65 3.49 -11.94
C LEU A 421 18.97 4.96 -12.18
N THR A 422 18.14 5.67 -12.94
CA THR A 422 18.30 7.11 -13.17
C THR A 422 18.13 7.91 -11.87
N LEU A 423 17.15 7.56 -11.05
CA LEU A 423 16.97 8.17 -9.73
C LEU A 423 18.18 7.89 -8.83
N ARG A 424 18.65 6.64 -8.78
CA ARG A 424 19.85 6.25 -8.02
C ARG A 424 21.09 7.02 -8.46
N GLN A 425 21.28 7.23 -9.77
CA GLN A 425 22.42 8.02 -10.28
C GLN A 425 22.32 9.49 -9.87
N LYS A 426 21.11 10.04 -9.86
CA LYS A 426 20.87 11.46 -9.56
C LYS A 426 20.91 11.78 -8.06
N TYR A 427 20.44 10.86 -7.21
CA TYR A 427 20.18 11.11 -5.79
C TYR A 427 20.92 10.17 -4.83
N GLY A 428 21.60 9.14 -5.33
CA GLY A 428 22.32 8.15 -4.51
C GLY A 428 21.48 6.91 -4.14
N PRO A 429 22.09 5.91 -3.49
CA PRO A 429 21.45 4.62 -3.17
C PRO A 429 20.36 4.72 -2.09
N ASP A 430 20.42 5.70 -1.20
CA ASP A 430 19.48 5.84 -0.08
C ASP A 430 18.13 6.45 -0.51
N GLU A 431 18.07 7.07 -1.71
CA GLU A 431 16.82 7.58 -2.30
C GLU A 431 16.13 6.59 -3.25
N GLU A 432 16.66 5.36 -3.41
CA GLU A 432 16.01 4.27 -4.18
C GLU A 432 14.58 3.99 -3.71
N GLU A 433 14.25 4.39 -2.48
CA GLU A 433 12.92 4.29 -1.94
C GLU A 433 12.33 5.65 -1.53
N THR A 434 13.03 6.69 -1.08
CA THR A 434 12.33 7.95 -0.76
C THR A 434 11.79 8.74 -1.97
N GLY A 435 12.33 8.51 -3.19
CA GLY A 435 11.76 9.01 -4.45
C GLY A 435 10.76 8.05 -5.12
N ILE A 436 10.60 6.85 -4.55
CA ILE A 436 9.86 5.68 -5.08
C ILE A 436 8.83 5.15 -4.04
N GLU A 437 8.82 5.74 -2.85
CA GLU A 437 7.96 5.56 -1.68
C GLU A 437 7.39 6.93 -1.31
N GLY A 438 6.52 7.40 -2.18
CA GLY A 438 5.32 8.11 -1.80
C GLY A 438 4.22 7.39 -2.52
#